data_AF-A0A0L0US56-F1
#
_entry.id   AF-A0A0L0US56-F1
#
_cell.length_a   1.000
_cell.length_b   1.000
_cell.length_c   1.000
_cell.angle_alpha   90.00
_cell.angle_beta   90.00
_cell.angle_gamma   90.00
#
_symmetry.space_group_name_H-M   'P 1'
#
loop_
_entity.id
_entity.type
_entity.pdbx_description
1 polymer ?
#
loop_
_entity_poly.entity_id
_entity_poly.type
_entity_poly.pdbx_seq_one_letter_code
_entity_poly.pdbx_strand_id
1 'polypeptide(L)'
;MFKTALLILIIGSSMIGTTIGYTLRFKNNCGFTVWPAVGKAPNGQPDPSVAYGARLDPGGSSQFGVNDREIGIRSWGRTGCDGGGGNCATGACNGGLRCTDGGITSRVLLGEYGYQQFGNVISWDLSRVDGRINIDTSINNGGNVKTCRQSNCPTNQAFASPNDFQAITTSPVGSTFDITFCP
;
A
#
# COMPACT_ATOMS: atom_id res chain seq x y z
N MET A 1 -11.91 43.43 48.18
CA MET A 1 -10.87 43.06 47.19
C MET A 1 -11.01 41.57 46.91
N PHE A 2 -11.64 41.17 45.81
CA PHE A 2 -11.50 39.82 45.27
C PHE A 2 -11.61 39.92 43.75
N LYS A 3 -10.46 39.76 43.08
CA LYS A 3 -10.35 39.74 41.61
C LYS A 3 -10.55 38.29 41.17
N THR A 4 -11.66 37.99 40.51
CA THR A 4 -11.88 36.69 39.88
C THR A 4 -11.15 36.67 38.54
N ALA A 5 -10.16 35.79 38.39
CA ALA A 5 -9.35 35.65 37.18
C ALA A 5 -10.15 34.92 36.09
N LEU A 6 -10.14 35.48 34.88
CA LEU A 6 -10.75 34.90 33.69
C LEU A 6 -9.81 33.84 33.10
N LEU A 7 -10.21 32.56 33.14
CA LEU A 7 -9.48 31.49 32.44
C LEU A 7 -9.80 31.55 30.93
N ILE A 8 -8.81 31.85 30.11
CA ILE A 8 -8.92 31.81 28.64
C ILE A 8 -8.59 30.38 28.17
N LEU A 9 -9.59 29.67 27.67
CA LEU A 9 -9.42 28.35 27.06
C LEU A 9 -8.84 28.52 25.65
N ILE A 10 -7.56 28.23 25.45
CA ILE A 10 -6.94 28.19 24.12
C ILE A 10 -7.39 26.90 23.43
N ILE A 11 -8.38 27.00 22.53
CA ILE A 11 -8.76 25.92 21.64
C ILE A 11 -7.68 25.85 20.55
N GLY A 12 -6.70 24.97 20.73
CA GLY A 12 -5.70 24.66 19.71
C GLY A 12 -6.38 24.09 18.47
N SER A 13 -6.42 24.85 17.38
CA SER A 13 -6.87 24.35 16.08
C SER A 13 -5.82 23.39 15.55
N SER A 14 -6.10 22.08 15.61
CA SER A 14 -5.29 21.06 14.95
C SER A 14 -5.43 21.25 13.43
N MET A 15 -4.42 21.82 12.80
CA MET A 15 -4.28 21.80 11.34
C MET A 15 -4.18 20.34 10.91
N ILE A 16 -5.25 19.80 10.31
CA ILE A 16 -5.17 18.54 9.58
C ILE A 16 -4.36 18.88 8.33
N GLY A 17 -3.05 18.64 8.38
CA GLY A 17 -2.19 18.77 7.20
C GLY A 17 -2.70 17.78 6.15
N THR A 18 -3.30 18.28 5.08
CA THR A 18 -3.48 17.49 3.87
C THR A 18 -2.09 17.15 3.36
N THR A 19 -1.67 15.91 3.59
CA THR A 19 -0.46 15.38 2.98
C THR A 19 -0.64 15.48 1.46
N ILE A 20 0.18 16.29 0.79
CA ILE A 20 0.22 16.31 -0.68
C ILE A 20 0.84 14.98 -1.10
N GLY A 21 -0.02 14.04 -1.49
CA GLY A 21 0.35 12.65 -1.69
C GLY A 21 -0.76 11.85 -2.34
N TYR A 22 -0.39 10.70 -2.91
CA TYR A 22 -1.34 9.75 -3.44
C TYR A 22 -1.90 8.87 -2.31
N THR A 23 -3.07 8.28 -2.55
CA THR A 23 -3.79 7.45 -1.58
C THR A 23 -3.85 6.00 -2.06
N LEU A 24 -3.52 5.06 -1.17
CA LEU A 24 -3.72 3.63 -1.38
C LEU A 24 -4.95 3.20 -0.57
N ARG A 25 -6.05 2.88 -1.25
CA ARG A 25 -7.32 2.45 -0.63
C ARG A 25 -7.51 0.95 -0.82
N PHE A 26 -7.63 0.23 0.27
CA PHE A 26 -7.73 -1.23 0.30
C PHE A 26 -9.17 -1.66 0.58
N LYS A 27 -9.62 -2.67 -0.16
CA LYS A 27 -10.88 -3.38 0.06
C LYS A 27 -10.61 -4.87 0.13
N ASN A 28 -11.12 -5.52 1.17
CA ASN A 28 -11.10 -6.96 1.29
C ASN A 28 -12.44 -7.55 0.82
N ASN A 29 -12.48 -8.16 -0.36
CA ASN A 29 -13.63 -8.94 -0.83
C ASN A 29 -13.45 -10.45 -0.60
N CYS A 30 -12.34 -10.86 0.01
CA CYS A 30 -12.11 -12.26 0.34
C CYS A 30 -13.05 -12.73 1.47
N GLY A 31 -13.36 -14.03 1.48
CA GLY A 31 -14.08 -14.68 2.57
C GLY A 31 -13.26 -14.88 3.85
N PHE A 32 -12.05 -14.32 3.93
CA PHE A 32 -11.14 -14.42 5.07
C PHE A 32 -10.50 -13.07 5.38
N THR A 33 -9.97 -12.91 6.61
CA THR A 33 -9.26 -11.69 7.02
C THR A 33 -7.97 -11.52 6.19
N VAL A 34 -7.75 -10.31 5.69
CA VAL A 34 -6.52 -9.90 5.01
C VAL A 34 -5.85 -8.78 5.80
N TRP A 35 -4.53 -8.81 5.88
CA TRP A 35 -3.75 -7.76 6.52
C TRP A 35 -2.97 -7.00 5.46
N PRO A 36 -3.54 -5.93 4.84
CA PRO A 36 -2.77 -5.09 3.95
C PRO A 36 -1.56 -4.52 4.67
N ALA A 37 -0.48 -4.37 3.91
CA ALA A 37 0.74 -3.70 4.33
C ALA A 37 1.18 -2.74 3.23
N VAL A 38 1.82 -1.65 3.65
CA VAL A 38 2.53 -0.73 2.76
C VAL A 38 3.89 -0.45 3.38
N GLY A 39 4.94 -0.57 2.58
CA GLY A 39 6.31 -0.35 3.03
C GLY A 39 7.16 0.29 1.94
N LYS A 40 8.33 0.80 2.33
CA LYS A 40 9.28 1.45 1.42
C LYS A 40 10.60 0.71 1.38
N ALA A 41 11.10 0.47 0.18
CA ALA A 41 12.42 -0.11 -0.06
C ALA A 41 13.05 0.40 -1.38
N PRO A 42 13.46 1.68 -1.47
CA PRO A 42 14.13 2.22 -2.65
C PRO A 42 15.40 1.42 -2.95
N ASN A 43 15.59 1.06 -4.22
CA ASN A 43 16.73 0.25 -4.67
C ASN A 43 16.88 -1.08 -3.88
N GLY A 44 15.77 -1.63 -3.39
CA GLY A 44 15.76 -2.86 -2.60
C GLY A 44 16.24 -2.72 -1.16
N GLN A 45 16.51 -1.51 -0.67
CA GLN A 45 16.98 -1.26 0.69
C GLN A 45 15.81 -0.80 1.59
N PRO A 46 15.48 -1.52 2.68
CA PRO A 46 14.44 -1.13 3.61
C PRO A 46 14.57 0.30 4.14
N ASP A 47 13.47 1.04 4.14
CA ASP A 47 13.35 2.36 4.73
C ASP A 47 12.04 2.43 5.54
N PRO A 48 12.11 2.54 6.89
CA PRO A 48 10.93 2.49 7.74
C PRO A 48 10.13 3.81 7.76
N SER A 49 10.51 4.84 7.00
CA SER A 49 9.79 6.12 6.94
C SER A 49 8.36 5.98 6.42
N VAL A 50 8.09 4.97 5.58
CA VAL A 50 6.73 4.56 5.20
C VAL A 50 6.53 3.11 5.62
N ALA A 51 5.68 2.92 6.64
CA ALA A 51 5.37 1.62 7.21
C ALA A 51 3.94 1.62 7.72
N TYR A 52 3.01 1.04 6.95
CA TYR A 52 1.60 0.94 7.30
C TYR A 52 1.14 -0.51 7.31
N GLY A 53 0.06 -0.75 8.04
CA GLY A 53 -0.71 -1.97 7.92
C GLY A 53 -1.99 -1.90 8.72
N ALA A 54 -2.94 -2.75 8.35
CA ALA A 54 -4.23 -2.86 9.00
C ALA A 54 -4.68 -4.33 9.02
N ARG A 55 -5.71 -4.62 9.82
CA ARG A 55 -6.46 -5.87 9.76
C ARG A 55 -7.80 -5.58 9.10
N LEU A 56 -8.10 -6.26 7.99
CA LEU A 56 -9.37 -6.14 7.29
C LEU A 56 -10.13 -7.46 7.37
N ASP A 57 -11.21 -7.50 8.14
CA ASP A 57 -12.18 -8.58 8.06
C ASP A 57 -12.86 -8.61 6.68
N PRO A 58 -13.55 -9.71 6.32
CA PRO A 58 -14.34 -9.77 5.09
C PRO A 58 -15.24 -8.54 4.92
N GLY A 59 -15.15 -7.89 3.76
CA GLY A 59 -15.86 -6.65 3.47
C GLY A 59 -15.21 -5.37 4.05
N GLY A 60 -14.16 -5.49 4.85
CA GLY A 60 -13.46 -4.36 5.46
C GLY A 60 -12.65 -3.52 4.48
N SER A 61 -12.33 -2.29 4.89
CA SER A 61 -11.52 -1.35 4.10
C SER A 61 -10.58 -0.52 4.96
N SER A 62 -9.46 -0.09 4.38
CA SER A 62 -8.53 0.88 4.98
C SER A 62 -7.96 1.80 3.89
N GLN A 63 -7.35 2.90 4.29
CA GLN A 63 -6.59 3.74 3.37
C GLN A 63 -5.32 4.27 4.02
N PHE A 64 -4.28 4.48 3.21
CA PHE A 64 -3.03 5.08 3.63
C PHE A 64 -2.60 6.15 2.63
N GLY A 65 -2.20 7.32 3.11
CA GLY A 65 -1.60 8.37 2.30
C GLY A 65 -0.10 8.16 2.19
N VAL A 66 0.47 8.42 1.01
CA VAL A 66 1.90 8.34 0.74
C VAL A 66 2.32 9.63 0.04
N ASN A 67 3.44 10.24 0.44
CA ASN A 67 3.91 11.47 -0.20
C ASN A 67 4.21 11.22 -1.69
N ASP A 68 3.82 12.16 -2.56
CA ASP A 68 3.96 12.02 -4.01
C ASP A 68 5.41 11.94 -4.50
N ARG A 69 6.39 12.25 -3.64
CA ARG A 69 7.82 12.20 -3.95
C ARG A 69 8.49 10.91 -3.49
N GLU A 70 7.74 9.98 -2.89
CA GLU A 70 8.28 8.69 -2.48
C GLU A 70 8.58 7.79 -3.68
N ILE A 71 9.60 6.95 -3.53
CA ILE A 71 10.00 5.93 -4.50
C ILE A 71 10.20 4.59 -3.78
N GLY A 72 10.04 3.49 -4.52
CA GLY A 72 10.19 2.14 -3.98
C GLY A 72 9.11 1.78 -2.97
N ILE A 73 7.89 2.32 -3.14
CA ILE A 73 6.74 2.01 -2.31
C ILE A 73 6.13 0.72 -2.80
N ARG A 74 5.80 -0.17 -1.87
CA ARG A 74 5.15 -1.45 -2.14
C ARG A 74 3.94 -1.62 -1.26
N SER A 75 2.89 -2.20 -1.82
CA SER A 75 1.70 -2.67 -1.09
C SER A 75 1.47 -4.14 -1.34
N TRP A 76 1.01 -4.88 -0.34
CA TRP A 76 0.63 -6.29 -0.51
C TRP A 76 -0.39 -6.72 0.54
N GLY A 77 -1.02 -7.87 0.30
CA GLY A 77 -1.92 -8.51 1.26
C GLY A 77 -1.22 -9.67 1.97
N ARG A 78 -1.43 -9.78 3.29
CA ARG A 78 -0.93 -10.88 4.12
C ARG A 78 -2.10 -11.73 4.62
N THR A 79 -1.87 -13.02 4.85
CA THR A 79 -2.91 -13.96 5.29
C THR A 79 -2.46 -14.80 6.47
N GLY A 80 -3.42 -15.22 7.31
CA GLY A 80 -3.17 -16.10 8.45
C GLY A 80 -2.19 -15.52 9.48
N CYS A 81 -2.27 -14.21 9.75
CA CYS A 81 -1.44 -13.56 10.75
C CYS A 81 -1.99 -13.80 12.17
N ASP A 82 -1.11 -13.68 13.17
CA ASP A 82 -1.51 -13.64 14.57
C ASP A 82 -2.26 -12.34 14.94
N GLY A 83 -2.72 -12.23 16.19
CA GLY A 83 -3.46 -11.06 16.67
C GLY A 83 -2.67 -9.75 16.62
N GLY A 84 -1.33 -9.81 16.60
CA GLY A 84 -0.44 -8.67 16.44
C GLY A 84 -0.13 -8.29 15.00
N GLY A 85 -0.69 -9.02 14.01
CA GLY A 85 -0.40 -8.84 12.60
C GLY A 85 0.98 -9.36 12.18
N GLY A 86 1.63 -10.16 13.03
CA GLY A 86 2.88 -10.87 12.73
C GLY A 86 2.61 -12.32 12.33
N ASN A 87 3.71 -13.08 12.15
CA ASN A 87 3.68 -14.53 11.93
C ASN A 87 2.66 -15.01 10.86
N CYS A 88 2.54 -14.25 9.78
CA CYS A 88 1.57 -14.54 8.72
C CYS A 88 1.96 -15.79 7.91
N ALA A 89 0.97 -16.60 7.54
CA ALA A 89 1.16 -17.76 6.66
C ALA A 89 1.67 -17.35 5.26
N THR A 90 1.22 -16.20 4.75
CA THR A 90 1.74 -15.64 3.49
C THR A 90 1.95 -14.13 3.61
N GLY A 91 2.94 -13.60 2.87
CA GLY A 91 3.23 -12.17 2.84
C GLY A 91 3.79 -11.62 4.15
N ALA A 92 4.28 -12.47 5.06
CA ALA A 92 4.89 -12.01 6.31
C ALA A 92 6.00 -10.99 6.06
N CYS A 93 6.21 -10.12 7.04
CA CYS A 93 7.18 -9.05 6.98
C CYS A 93 7.77 -8.81 8.38
N ASN A 94 8.93 -8.15 8.42
CA ASN A 94 9.47 -7.64 9.67
C ASN A 94 8.63 -6.47 10.19
N GLY A 95 8.40 -6.39 11.51
CA GLY A 95 7.69 -5.28 12.16
C GLY A 95 6.25 -5.58 12.63
N GLY A 96 5.72 -6.78 12.38
CA GLY A 96 4.37 -7.16 12.81
C GLY A 96 3.30 -6.42 12.01
N LEU A 97 2.32 -5.79 12.67
CA LEU A 97 1.25 -5.07 11.97
C LEU A 97 1.77 -4.03 10.96
N ARG A 98 2.84 -3.30 11.30
CA ARG A 98 3.45 -2.27 10.44
C ARG A 98 4.78 -2.77 9.91
N CYS A 99 4.84 -3.05 8.61
CA CYS A 99 6.01 -3.66 7.99
C CYS A 99 7.15 -2.65 7.80
N THR A 100 8.37 -2.98 8.24
CA THR A 100 9.56 -2.12 8.16
C THR A 100 10.60 -2.57 7.15
N ASP A 101 10.34 -3.66 6.43
CA ASP A 101 11.24 -4.22 5.41
C ASP A 101 10.88 -3.85 3.97
N GLY A 102 9.82 -3.04 3.77
CA GLY A 102 9.35 -2.69 2.43
C GLY A 102 8.90 -3.90 1.60
N GLY A 103 8.48 -5.00 2.24
CA GLY A 103 7.95 -6.17 1.57
C GLY A 103 8.98 -7.03 0.82
N ILE A 104 10.28 -6.74 0.95
CA ILE A 104 11.36 -7.52 0.26
C ILE A 104 11.38 -8.99 0.67
N THR A 105 10.88 -9.31 1.85
CA THR A 105 10.82 -10.69 2.37
C THR A 105 9.50 -11.40 2.08
N SER A 106 8.49 -10.65 1.60
CA SER A 106 7.10 -11.11 1.54
C SER A 106 6.89 -12.27 0.56
N ARG A 107 7.64 -12.27 -0.56
CA ARG A 107 7.57 -13.25 -1.67
C ARG A 107 6.15 -13.50 -2.16
N VAL A 108 5.36 -12.44 -2.24
CA VAL A 108 3.98 -12.46 -2.73
C VAL A 108 3.77 -11.41 -3.82
N LEU A 109 2.56 -11.34 -4.40
CA LEU A 109 2.17 -10.30 -5.34
C LEU A 109 2.24 -8.93 -4.65
N LEU A 110 3.01 -8.04 -5.25
CA LEU A 110 3.18 -6.65 -4.81
C LEU A 110 2.41 -5.73 -5.77
N GLY A 111 1.86 -4.64 -5.23
CA GLY A 111 1.67 -3.41 -6.01
C GLY A 111 2.87 -2.52 -5.76
N GLU A 112 3.52 -2.05 -6.82
CA GLU A 112 4.70 -1.16 -6.73
C GLU A 112 4.32 0.24 -7.18
N TYR A 113 4.90 1.26 -6.54
CA TYR A 113 4.62 2.67 -6.81
C TYR A 113 5.90 3.50 -6.64
N GLY A 114 6.06 4.53 -7.47
CA GLY A 114 7.16 5.47 -7.32
C GLY A 114 7.00 6.73 -8.14
N TYR A 115 7.43 7.85 -7.55
CA TYR A 115 7.50 9.14 -8.22
C TYR A 115 8.42 9.11 -9.43
N GLN A 116 7.95 9.65 -10.55
CA GLN A 116 8.74 9.91 -11.74
C GLN A 116 8.83 11.42 -11.97
N GLN A 117 10.04 11.97 -11.84
CA GLN A 117 10.29 13.40 -11.98
C GLN A 117 9.96 13.89 -13.39
N PHE A 118 10.40 13.16 -14.41
CA PHE A 118 10.06 13.45 -15.80
C PHE A 118 8.61 13.02 -16.05
N GLY A 119 7.72 14.00 -16.15
CA GLY A 119 6.28 13.80 -16.31
C GLY A 119 5.46 14.16 -15.07
N ASN A 120 6.10 14.29 -13.89
CA ASN A 120 5.43 14.59 -12.61
C ASN A 120 4.23 13.63 -12.37
N VAL A 121 4.52 12.33 -12.41
CA VAL A 121 3.55 11.23 -12.28
C VAL A 121 4.00 10.22 -11.22
N ILE A 122 3.08 9.37 -10.79
CA ILE A 122 3.37 8.14 -10.05
C ILE A 122 3.38 7.00 -11.07
N SER A 123 4.51 6.34 -11.23
CA SER A 123 4.59 5.05 -11.91
C SER A 123 4.08 3.97 -10.96
N TRP A 124 3.34 3.01 -11.49
CA TRP A 124 2.81 1.90 -10.71
C TRP A 124 2.53 0.67 -11.57
N ASP A 125 2.53 -0.48 -10.91
CA ASP A 125 2.28 -1.79 -11.51
C ASP A 125 1.92 -2.82 -10.43
N LEU A 126 1.47 -3.99 -10.87
CA LEU A 126 1.57 -5.20 -10.06
C LEU A 126 2.88 -5.91 -10.41
N SER A 127 3.43 -6.62 -9.44
CA SER A 127 4.71 -7.32 -9.60
C SER A 127 4.70 -8.64 -8.84
N ARG A 128 5.03 -9.71 -9.55
CA ARG A 128 5.25 -11.05 -8.98
C ARG A 128 6.69 -11.51 -9.19
N VAL A 129 7.61 -10.58 -9.44
CA VAL A 129 9.04 -10.86 -9.52
C VAL A 129 9.47 -11.51 -8.20
N ASP A 130 10.09 -12.69 -8.29
CA ASP A 130 10.55 -13.49 -7.16
C ASP A 130 9.47 -13.82 -6.10
N GLY A 131 8.20 -13.77 -6.50
CA GLY A 131 7.04 -13.98 -5.63
C GLY A 131 5.97 -14.86 -6.26
N ARG A 132 4.89 -15.07 -5.52
CA ARG A 132 3.69 -15.79 -5.99
C ARG A 132 2.42 -14.98 -5.73
N ILE A 133 1.37 -15.25 -6.50
CA ILE A 133 0.06 -14.68 -6.21
C ILE A 133 -0.55 -15.43 -5.02
N ASN A 134 -0.45 -14.86 -3.82
CA ASN A 134 -1.07 -15.41 -2.61
C ASN A 134 -2.55 -15.04 -2.49
N ILE A 135 -2.92 -13.86 -3.00
CA ILE A 135 -4.28 -13.34 -3.05
C ILE A 135 -4.47 -12.70 -4.42
N ASP A 136 -5.54 -13.08 -5.11
CA ASP A 136 -5.96 -12.39 -6.33
C ASP A 136 -6.15 -10.91 -6.01
N THR A 137 -5.51 -10.03 -6.79
CA THR A 137 -5.45 -8.60 -6.47
C THR A 137 -5.69 -7.77 -7.72
N SER A 138 -6.46 -6.70 -7.57
CA SER A 138 -6.66 -5.67 -8.59
C SER A 138 -6.28 -4.31 -8.05
N ILE A 139 -5.62 -3.49 -8.87
CA ILE A 139 -5.40 -2.06 -8.66
C ILE A 139 -6.15 -1.31 -9.75
N ASN A 140 -7.03 -0.39 -9.35
CA ASN A 140 -7.72 0.52 -10.27
C ASN A 140 -7.33 1.97 -9.95
N ASN A 141 -6.88 2.71 -10.96
CA ASN A 141 -6.72 4.15 -10.88
C ASN A 141 -7.46 4.81 -12.06
N GLY A 142 -8.61 5.42 -11.76
CA GLY A 142 -9.36 6.20 -12.76
C GLY A 142 -9.76 5.41 -14.01
N GLY A 143 -9.97 4.10 -13.91
CA GLY A 143 -10.31 3.22 -15.05
C GLY A 143 -9.11 2.48 -15.65
N ASN A 144 -7.88 2.85 -15.28
CA ASN A 144 -6.70 2.03 -15.58
C ASN A 144 -6.63 0.90 -14.56
N VAL A 145 -6.83 -0.34 -15.02
CA VAL A 145 -6.93 -1.52 -14.15
C VAL A 145 -5.79 -2.48 -14.43
N LYS A 146 -5.11 -2.92 -13.36
CA LYS A 146 -4.22 -4.08 -13.36
C LYS A 146 -4.80 -5.14 -12.43
N THR A 147 -4.99 -6.35 -12.94
CA THR A 147 -5.53 -7.46 -12.16
C THR A 147 -4.69 -8.71 -12.39
N CYS A 148 -4.25 -9.32 -11.30
CA CYS A 148 -3.60 -10.61 -11.33
C CYS A 148 -4.31 -11.60 -10.43
N ARG A 149 -4.66 -12.73 -11.04
CA ARG A 149 -5.25 -13.89 -10.38
C ARG A 149 -4.33 -15.08 -10.49
N GLN A 150 -4.41 -16.02 -9.54
CA GLN A 150 -3.65 -17.28 -9.60
C GLN A 150 -3.88 -18.03 -10.91
N SER A 151 -5.11 -17.97 -11.44
CA SER A 151 -5.48 -18.60 -12.70
C SER A 151 -5.06 -17.81 -13.95
N ASN A 152 -4.83 -16.50 -13.82
CA ASN A 152 -4.52 -15.63 -14.96
C ASN A 152 -3.84 -14.32 -14.53
N CYS A 153 -2.57 -14.17 -14.91
CA CYS A 153 -1.78 -12.96 -14.66
C CYS A 153 -0.79 -12.77 -15.84
N PRO A 154 -1.27 -12.23 -16.98
CA PRO A 154 -0.45 -12.00 -18.15
C PRO A 154 0.54 -10.85 -17.91
N THR A 155 1.57 -10.77 -18.76
CA THR A 155 2.71 -9.82 -18.64
C THR A 155 2.29 -8.35 -18.65
N ASN A 156 1.18 -8.01 -19.32
CA ASN A 156 0.64 -6.65 -19.32
C ASN A 156 -0.13 -6.29 -18.03
N GLN A 157 -0.34 -7.25 -17.11
CA GLN A 157 -1.02 -7.04 -15.84
C GLN A 157 -0.05 -6.96 -14.66
N ALA A 158 1.04 -7.71 -14.69
CA ALA A 158 2.09 -7.62 -13.69
C ALA A 158 3.47 -7.97 -14.26
N PHE A 159 4.51 -7.40 -13.67
CA PHE A 159 5.88 -7.83 -13.91
C PHE A 159 6.05 -9.31 -13.55
N ALA A 160 6.34 -10.13 -14.55
CA ALA A 160 6.70 -11.54 -14.37
C ALA A 160 8.20 -11.76 -14.15
N SER A 161 9.04 -10.81 -14.60
CA SER A 161 10.49 -10.81 -14.44
C SER A 161 11.02 -9.36 -14.45
N PRO A 162 12.27 -9.09 -14.04
CA PRO A 162 12.79 -7.72 -13.88
C PRO A 162 12.72 -6.82 -15.13
N ASN A 163 12.63 -7.41 -16.33
CA ASN A 163 12.59 -6.67 -17.60
C ASN A 163 11.20 -6.70 -18.28
N ASP A 164 10.15 -7.07 -17.54
CA ASP A 164 8.77 -7.15 -18.04
C ASP A 164 8.02 -5.82 -17.92
N PHE A 165 8.43 -4.84 -18.73
CA PHE A 165 7.90 -3.46 -18.65
C PHE A 165 6.46 -3.29 -19.16
N GLN A 166 5.79 -4.36 -19.61
CA GLN A 166 4.45 -4.28 -20.20
C GLN A 166 3.37 -3.90 -19.17
N ALA A 167 3.64 -4.11 -17.88
CA ALA A 167 2.71 -3.77 -16.81
C ALA A 167 2.81 -2.31 -16.35
N ILE A 168 3.88 -1.58 -16.69
CA ILE A 168 4.08 -0.19 -16.22
C ILE A 168 2.89 0.66 -16.63
N THR A 169 2.33 1.36 -15.64
CA THR A 169 1.31 2.38 -15.84
C THR A 169 1.73 3.65 -15.10
N THR A 170 1.25 4.80 -15.55
CA THR A 170 1.48 6.07 -14.87
C THR A 170 0.17 6.76 -14.59
N SER A 171 0.13 7.47 -13.47
CA SER A 171 -1.02 8.27 -13.03
C SER A 171 -0.55 9.62 -12.48
N PRO A 172 -1.38 10.68 -12.54
CA PRO A 172 -1.02 11.96 -11.95
C PRO A 172 -0.68 11.86 -10.46
N VAL A 173 0.21 12.73 -9.97
CA VAL A 173 0.41 12.94 -8.52
C VAL A 173 -0.92 13.27 -7.82
N GLY A 174 -1.04 12.89 -6.54
CA GLY A 174 -2.29 13.03 -5.78
C GLY A 174 -3.39 12.05 -6.15
N SER A 175 -3.09 11.05 -6.97
CA SER A 175 -4.02 9.99 -7.38
C SER A 175 -4.50 9.11 -6.22
N THR A 176 -5.66 8.46 -6.41
CA THR A 176 -6.11 7.38 -5.54
C THR A 176 -6.02 6.05 -6.28
N PHE A 177 -5.39 5.06 -5.65
CA PHE A 177 -5.29 3.70 -6.13
C PHE A 177 -6.22 2.82 -5.32
N ASP A 178 -7.18 2.19 -6.00
CA ASP A 178 -8.14 1.27 -5.42
C ASP A 178 -7.63 -0.16 -5.52
N ILE A 179 -7.11 -0.67 -4.41
CA ILE A 179 -6.60 -2.02 -4.26
C ILE A 179 -7.70 -2.94 -3.72
N THR A 180 -8.11 -3.92 -4.51
CA THR A 180 -9.11 -4.92 -4.13
C THR A 180 -8.48 -6.29 -4.05
N PHE A 181 -8.58 -6.92 -2.88
CA PHE A 181 -8.26 -8.33 -2.68
C PHE A 181 -9.48 -9.20 -2.98
N CYS A 182 -9.27 -10.32 -3.69
CA CYS A 182 -10.32 -11.16 -4.25
C CYS A 182 -11.32 -10.39 -5.15
N PRO A 183 -10.82 -9.72 -6.22
CA PRO A 183 -11.63 -8.93 -7.15
C PRO A 183 -12.50 -9.76 -8.09
#